data_AF-A0A4P6XWA2-F1
#
_entry.id   AF-A0A4P6XWA2-F1
#
_cell.length_a   1.000
_cell.length_b   1.000
_cell.length_c   1.000
_cell.angle_alpha   90.00
_cell.angle_beta   90.00
_cell.angle_gamma   90.00
#
_symmetry.space_group_name_H-M   'P 1'
#
loop_
_entity.id
_entity.type
_entity.pdbx_description
1 polymer ?
#
loop_
_entity_poly.entity_id
_entity_poly.type
_entity_poly.pdbx_seq_one_letter_code
_entity_poly.pdbx_strand_id
1 'polypeptide(L)'
;MSDLKPLAELLQKHNFSTDGFENAIQSSDVKGANTEHAFDVITENQRGIKLLGIPLFSGKSLLPLVDPPRYQRLDGVKVTLPHESMANYPLPGVDWTWSWSLWYVLMLHDVDEIGWVYAPFWKPGSCWHGKYSFGDFVRRRLWVRRRHRERTDISEVN
;
A
#
# COMPACT_ATOMS: atom_id res chain seq x y z
N MET A 1 -0.45 -21.41 1.71
CA MET A 1 -1.18 -20.13 1.64
C MET A 1 -0.27 -19.04 2.19
N SER A 2 -0.19 -17.85 1.60
CA SER A 2 0.74 -16.80 2.04
C SER A 2 0.29 -16.22 3.37
N ASP A 3 1.18 -16.15 4.36
CA ASP A 3 0.90 -15.49 5.64
C ASP A 3 0.65 -13.99 5.44
N LEU A 4 -0.57 -13.54 5.72
CA LEU A 4 -1.01 -12.14 5.62
C LEU A 4 -1.03 -11.43 6.97
N LYS A 5 -0.74 -12.14 8.07
CA LYS A 5 -0.73 -11.55 9.40
C LYS A 5 0.19 -10.31 9.49
N PRO A 6 1.44 -10.32 8.96
CA PRO A 6 2.30 -9.13 9.01
C PRO A 6 1.73 -7.94 8.23
N LEU A 7 0.97 -8.19 7.16
CA LEU A 7 0.31 -7.13 6.39
C LEU A 7 -0.85 -6.52 7.19
N ALA A 8 -1.67 -7.34 7.84
CA ALA A 8 -2.77 -6.87 8.67
C ALA A 8 -2.26 -6.02 9.85
N GLU A 9 -1.23 -6.49 10.56
CA GLU A 9 -0.59 -5.74 11.65
C GLU A 9 -0.03 -4.40 11.17
N LEU A 10 0.62 -4.38 9.99
CA LEU A 10 1.14 -3.16 9.37
C LEU A 10 0.01 -2.17 9.06
N LEU A 11 -1.11 -2.63 8.50
CA LEU A 11 -2.27 -1.78 8.17
C LEU A 11 -2.93 -1.22 9.43
N GLN A 12 -3.17 -2.06 10.45
CA GLN A 12 -3.76 -1.66 11.73
C GLN A 12 -2.92 -0.59 12.42
N LYS A 13 -1.59 -0.77 12.45
CA LYS A 13 -0.65 0.21 13.01
C LYS A 13 -0.80 1.60 12.39
N HIS A 14 -1.23 1.68 11.13
CA HIS A 14 -1.43 2.93 10.39
C HIS A 14 -2.91 3.34 10.27
N ASN A 15 -3.77 2.85 11.16
CA ASN A 15 -5.21 3.18 11.24
C ASN A 15 -6.01 2.81 9.98
N PHE A 16 -5.57 1.80 9.23
CA PHE A 16 -6.41 1.19 8.21
C PHE A 16 -7.23 0.07 8.83
N SER A 17 -8.54 0.03 8.55
CA SER A 17 -9.34 -1.14 8.94
C SER A 17 -8.80 -2.35 8.18
N THR A 18 -8.75 -3.49 8.86
CA THR A 18 -8.35 -4.78 8.31
C THR A 18 -9.49 -5.80 8.31
N ASP A 19 -10.73 -5.31 8.42
CA ASP A 19 -11.89 -6.21 8.37
C ASP A 19 -11.89 -6.91 7.00
N GLY A 20 -12.12 -8.22 6.98
CA GLY A 20 -12.02 -9.07 5.79
C GLY A 20 -10.71 -9.87 5.67
N PHE A 21 -9.69 -9.60 6.50
CA PHE A 21 -8.47 -10.43 6.57
C PHE A 21 -8.59 -11.64 7.50
N GLU A 22 -9.68 -11.79 8.26
CA GLU A 22 -9.81 -12.76 9.37
C GLU A 22 -9.60 -14.21 8.90
N ASN A 23 -10.26 -14.57 7.79
CA ASN A 23 -10.17 -15.91 7.21
C ASN A 23 -8.78 -16.17 6.59
N ALA A 24 -8.15 -15.13 6.03
CA ALA A 24 -6.83 -15.26 5.42
C ALA A 24 -5.73 -15.41 6.48
N ILE A 25 -5.88 -14.74 7.64
CA ILE A 25 -4.98 -14.84 8.79
C ILE A 25 -5.08 -16.22 9.46
N GLN A 26 -6.26 -16.84 9.52
CA GLN A 26 -6.42 -18.18 10.13
C GLN A 26 -5.77 -19.30 9.30
N SER A 27 -5.63 -19.11 7.99
CA SER A 27 -5.09 -20.13 7.07
C SER A 27 -3.56 -20.27 7.09
N SER A 28 -2.84 -19.35 7.75
CA SER A 28 -1.39 -19.21 7.62
C SER A 28 -0.56 -19.87 8.73
N ASP A 29 -1.17 -20.69 9.59
CA ASP A 29 -0.50 -21.38 10.70
C ASP A 29 0.32 -22.62 10.23
N VAL A 30 1.05 -22.49 9.12
CA VAL A 30 2.03 -23.48 8.68
C VAL A 30 3.34 -23.20 9.42
N LYS A 31 3.48 -23.78 10.61
CA LYS A 31 4.75 -23.88 11.34
C LYS A 31 5.77 -24.65 10.49
N GLY A 32 6.84 -23.99 10.01
CA GLY A 32 7.98 -24.71 9.45
C GLY A 32 8.89 -24.00 8.44
N ALA A 33 8.64 -22.75 8.01
CA ALA A 33 9.55 -22.07 7.10
C ALA A 33 10.62 -21.29 7.86
N ASN A 34 11.91 -21.55 7.59
CA ASN A 34 13.05 -20.76 8.10
C ASN A 34 13.16 -19.38 7.42
N THR A 35 12.02 -18.80 7.05
CA THR A 35 11.91 -17.65 6.17
C THR A 35 10.97 -16.65 6.80
N GLU A 36 11.50 -15.47 7.07
CA GLU A 36 10.70 -14.34 7.54
C GLU A 36 10.04 -13.65 6.34
N HIS A 37 8.76 -13.33 6.48
CA HIS A 37 8.00 -12.58 5.48
C HIS A 37 7.62 -11.20 6.01
N ALA A 38 7.76 -10.19 5.14
CA ALA A 38 7.33 -8.84 5.42
C ALA A 38 6.67 -8.22 4.18
N PHE A 39 5.90 -7.17 4.41
CA PHE A 39 5.20 -6.45 3.35
C PHE A 39 5.64 -4.99 3.34
N ASP A 40 5.77 -4.44 2.13
CA ASP A 40 5.84 -3.02 1.91
C ASP A 40 4.52 -2.54 1.32
N VAL A 41 4.01 -1.45 1.86
CA VAL A 41 2.79 -0.81 1.39
C VAL A 41 3.10 0.65 1.03
N ILE A 42 2.72 1.04 -0.17
CA ILE A 42 2.82 2.41 -0.65
C ILE A 42 1.43 2.94 -0.99
N THR A 43 1.18 4.20 -0.64
CA THR A 43 0.00 4.94 -1.07
C THR A 43 0.36 5.75 -2.31
N GLU A 44 -0.40 5.54 -3.38
CA GLU A 44 -0.40 6.40 -4.56
C GLU A 44 -1.50 7.45 -4.42
N ASN A 45 -1.15 8.74 -4.53
CA ASN A 45 -2.07 9.86 -4.44
C ASN A 45 -2.20 10.58 -5.79
N GLN A 46 -3.40 11.01 -6.14
CA GLN A 46 -3.67 11.79 -7.34
C GLN A 46 -4.76 12.84 -7.09
N ARG A 47 -4.65 13.98 -7.77
CA ARG A 47 -5.67 15.03 -7.79
C ARG A 47 -6.27 15.13 -9.18
N GLY A 48 -7.55 15.45 -9.29
CA GLY A 48 -8.22 15.56 -10.57
C GLY A 48 -9.73 15.67 -10.45
N ILE A 49 -10.40 15.40 -11.57
CA ILE A 49 -11.87 15.37 -11.67
C ILE A 49 -12.30 14.28 -12.64
N LYS A 50 -13.55 13.83 -12.56
CA LYS A 50 -14.17 13.02 -13.60
C LYS A 50 -15.04 13.90 -14.47
N LEU A 51 -14.71 14.04 -15.75
CA LEU A 51 -15.47 14.84 -16.70
C LEU A 51 -16.11 13.92 -17.75
N LEU A 52 -17.45 13.95 -17.85
CA LEU A 52 -18.21 13.12 -18.79
C LEU A 52 -17.85 11.62 -18.74
N GLY A 53 -17.61 11.10 -17.54
CA GLY A 53 -17.24 9.69 -17.35
C GLY A 53 -15.73 9.41 -17.40
N ILE A 54 -14.92 10.34 -17.90
CA ILE A 54 -13.47 10.17 -18.06
C ILE A 54 -12.74 10.63 -16.78
N PRO A 55 -11.99 9.76 -16.09
CA PRO A 55 -11.25 10.14 -14.88
C PRO A 55 -9.95 10.87 -15.25
N LEU A 56 -9.95 12.20 -15.16
CA LEU A 56 -8.80 13.08 -15.41
C LEU A 56 -8.01 13.32 -14.12
N PHE A 57 -7.44 12.26 -13.57
CA PHE A 57 -6.62 12.31 -12.36
C PHE A 57 -5.14 12.08 -12.68
N SER A 58 -4.26 12.80 -11.99
CA SER A 58 -2.82 12.67 -12.15
C SER A 58 -2.09 12.89 -10.83
N GLY A 59 -0.92 12.26 -10.70
CA GLY A 59 0.01 12.60 -9.63
C GLY A 59 0.74 13.93 -9.88
N LYS A 60 0.72 14.43 -11.14
CA LYS A 60 1.36 15.70 -11.52
C LYS A 60 0.48 16.93 -11.22
N SER A 61 -0.81 16.73 -10.97
CA SER A 61 -1.77 17.77 -10.56
C SER A 61 -1.86 17.94 -9.04
N LEU A 62 -1.04 17.22 -8.27
CA LEU A 62 -0.91 17.42 -6.83
C LEU A 62 -0.32 18.81 -6.58
N LEU A 63 -0.95 19.56 -5.69
CA LEU A 63 -0.48 20.89 -5.30
C LEU A 63 0.72 20.74 -4.35
N PRO A 64 1.87 21.37 -4.67
CA PRO A 64 3.00 21.40 -3.75
C PRO A 64 2.59 21.95 -2.37
N LEU A 65 3.21 21.44 -1.30
CA LEU A 65 3.01 21.82 0.10
C LEU A 65 1.65 21.47 0.72
N VAL A 66 0.57 21.45 -0.06
CA VAL A 66 -0.79 21.18 0.44
C VAL A 66 -1.13 19.71 0.32
N ASP A 67 -0.75 19.07 -0.79
CA ASP A 67 -1.08 17.68 -1.05
C ASP A 67 0.02 16.74 -0.57
N PRO A 68 -0.33 15.50 -0.21
CA PRO A 68 0.68 14.48 0.02
C PRO A 68 1.45 14.18 -1.29
N PRO A 69 2.67 13.63 -1.18
CA PRO A 69 3.43 13.19 -2.34
C PRO A 69 2.68 12.15 -3.18
N ARG A 70 2.98 12.08 -4.48
CA ARG A 70 2.41 11.07 -5.40
C ARG A 70 2.56 9.66 -4.88
N TYR A 71 3.73 9.31 -4.35
CA TYR A 71 3.97 8.04 -3.67
C TYR A 71 4.51 8.32 -2.28
N GLN A 72 3.91 7.69 -1.27
CA GLN A 72 4.35 7.76 0.12
C GLN A 72 4.16 6.41 0.81
N ARG A 73 4.94 6.18 1.87
CA ARG A 73 4.70 5.06 2.79
C ARG A 73 3.48 5.36 3.67
N LEU A 74 3.01 4.36 4.42
CA LEU A 74 1.86 4.52 5.33
C LEU A 74 2.12 5.50 6.49
N ASP A 75 3.39 5.78 6.80
CA ASP A 75 3.81 6.81 7.77
C ASP A 75 3.77 8.24 7.18
N GLY A 76 3.42 8.39 5.90
CA GLY A 76 3.40 9.68 5.20
C GLY A 76 4.75 10.11 4.62
N VAL A 77 5.81 9.29 4.78
CA VAL A 77 7.13 9.61 4.23
C VAL A 77 7.11 9.45 2.71
N LYS A 78 7.56 10.50 2.00
CA LYS A 78 7.68 10.51 0.55
C LYS A 78 8.55 9.35 0.06
N VAL A 79 8.06 8.62 -0.94
CA VAL A 79 8.83 7.60 -1.65
C VAL A 79 9.41 8.22 -2.92
N THR A 80 10.72 8.24 -3.03
CA THR A 80 11.42 8.61 -4.26
C THR A 80 11.72 7.36 -5.07
N LEU A 81 11.04 7.21 -6.21
CA LEU A 81 11.23 6.09 -7.13
C LEU A 81 12.20 6.49 -8.24
N PRO A 82 13.31 5.75 -8.45
CA PRO A 82 14.17 5.95 -9.61
C PRO A 82 13.36 5.81 -10.90
N HIS A 83 13.50 6.78 -11.81
CA HIS A 83 12.75 6.84 -13.07
C HIS A 83 11.22 6.82 -12.91
N GLU A 84 10.70 7.23 -11.75
CA GLU A 84 9.27 7.19 -11.40
C GLU A 84 8.60 5.80 -11.51
N SER A 85 9.39 4.71 -11.50
CA SER A 85 8.88 3.35 -11.65
C SER A 85 8.79 2.63 -10.32
N MET A 86 7.62 2.06 -10.02
CA MET A 86 7.40 1.25 -8.80
C MET A 86 8.26 -0.03 -8.80
N ALA A 87 8.70 -0.51 -9.97
CA ALA A 87 9.60 -1.65 -10.06
C ALA A 87 10.95 -1.39 -9.38
N ASN A 88 11.37 -0.11 -9.34
CA ASN A 88 12.64 0.34 -8.77
C ASN A 88 12.56 0.65 -7.26
N TYR A 89 11.49 0.24 -6.58
CA TYR A 89 11.37 0.44 -5.14
C TYR A 89 12.47 -0.36 -4.41
N PRO A 90 13.27 0.28 -3.54
CA PRO A 90 14.41 -0.37 -2.90
C PRO A 90 13.98 -1.35 -1.82
N LEU A 91 14.74 -2.43 -1.67
CA LEU A 91 14.67 -3.30 -0.50
C LEU A 91 15.33 -2.61 0.69
N PRO A 92 14.89 -2.87 1.93
CA PRO A 92 15.45 -2.21 3.11
C PRO A 92 16.84 -2.71 3.51
N GLY A 93 17.26 -3.88 3.03
CA GLY A 93 18.54 -4.50 3.33
C GLY A 93 18.92 -5.54 2.28
N VAL A 94 20.18 -5.96 2.30
CA VAL A 94 20.75 -6.96 1.36
C VAL A 94 20.27 -8.38 1.65
N ASP A 95 19.80 -8.64 2.87
CA ASP A 95 19.22 -9.89 3.34
C ASP A 95 17.81 -10.13 2.80
N TRP A 96 17.15 -9.09 2.30
CA TRP A 96 15.80 -9.18 1.77
C TRP A 96 15.80 -9.47 0.27
N THR A 97 14.79 -10.19 -0.17
CA THR A 97 14.48 -10.41 -1.58
C THR A 97 12.98 -10.29 -1.82
N TRP A 98 12.57 -9.90 -3.02
CA TRP A 98 11.15 -9.82 -3.36
C TRP A 98 10.57 -11.23 -3.54
N SER A 99 9.58 -11.57 -2.72
CA SER A 99 8.83 -12.82 -2.87
C SER A 99 7.78 -12.72 -3.97
N TRP A 100 7.27 -11.52 -4.23
CA TRP A 100 6.33 -11.22 -5.31
C TRP A 100 7.03 -10.47 -6.44
N SER A 101 6.81 -10.93 -7.67
CA SER A 101 7.40 -10.32 -8.86
C SER A 101 6.91 -8.89 -9.09
N LEU A 102 5.64 -8.61 -8.80
CA LEU A 102 4.98 -7.33 -9.04
C LEU A 102 4.39 -6.74 -7.76
N TRP A 103 4.06 -5.46 -7.84
CA TRP A 103 3.16 -4.80 -6.90
C TRP A 103 1.72 -5.20 -7.20
N TYR A 104 0.93 -5.39 -6.15
CA TYR A 104 -0.49 -5.67 -6.24
C TYR A 104 -1.29 -4.51 -5.66
N VAL A 105 -2.46 -4.25 -6.23
CA VAL A 105 -3.41 -3.28 -5.68
C VAL A 105 -4.15 -3.93 -4.53
N LEU A 106 -4.20 -3.24 -3.40
CA LEU A 106 -4.91 -3.72 -2.23
C LEU A 106 -6.39 -3.33 -2.33
N MET A 107 -7.25 -4.32 -2.59
CA MET A 107 -8.70 -4.15 -2.77
C MET A 107 -9.45 -4.29 -1.43
N LEU A 108 -9.16 -3.40 -0.48
CA LEU A 108 -9.68 -3.49 0.88
C LEU A 108 -10.82 -2.48 1.10
N HIS A 109 -11.94 -2.95 1.66
CA HIS A 109 -13.16 -2.17 1.92
C HIS A 109 -13.78 -1.56 0.66
N ASP A 110 -14.32 -0.34 0.80
CA ASP A 110 -14.97 0.43 -0.23
C ASP A 110 -13.92 1.08 -1.14
N VAL A 111 -13.53 0.33 -2.17
CA VAL A 111 -12.67 0.75 -3.29
C VAL A 111 -13.41 0.57 -4.61
N ASP A 112 -13.03 1.35 -5.63
CA ASP A 112 -13.53 1.13 -6.98
C ASP A 112 -12.97 -0.16 -7.62
N GLU A 113 -13.41 -0.44 -8.86
CA GLU A 113 -13.02 -1.61 -9.65
C GLU A 113 -11.50 -1.75 -9.88
N ILE A 114 -10.73 -0.69 -9.68
CA ILE A 114 -9.28 -0.63 -9.90
C ILE A 114 -8.50 -0.16 -8.66
N GLY A 115 -9.16 -0.18 -7.48
CA GLY A 115 -8.58 0.06 -6.16
C GLY A 115 -8.43 1.51 -5.72
N TRP A 116 -9.11 2.47 -6.36
CA TRP A 116 -9.14 3.86 -5.89
C TRP A 116 -10.19 4.07 -4.80
N VAL A 117 -9.84 4.93 -3.86
CA VAL A 117 -10.78 5.63 -2.98
C VAL A 117 -10.70 7.13 -3.21
N TYR A 118 -11.83 7.79 -3.08
CA TYR A 118 -12.04 9.19 -3.41
C TYR A 118 -12.40 10.01 -2.18
N ALA A 119 -12.07 11.29 -2.22
CA ALA A 119 -12.55 12.29 -1.27
C ALA A 119 -12.56 13.69 -1.92
N PRO A 120 -13.21 14.68 -1.29
CA PRO A 120 -13.14 16.06 -1.74
C PRO A 120 -11.75 16.69 -1.58
N PHE A 121 -11.11 16.50 -0.42
CA PHE A 121 -9.80 17.09 -0.10
C PHE A 121 -9.00 16.18 0.86
N TRP A 122 -7.69 16.41 1.00
CA TRP A 122 -6.90 15.81 2.08
C TRP A 122 -7.07 16.63 3.36
N LYS A 123 -8.12 16.36 4.13
CA LYS A 123 -8.35 16.96 5.45
C LYS A 123 -8.66 15.90 6.51
N PRO A 124 -8.29 16.10 7.78
CA PRO A 124 -8.79 15.29 8.88
C PRO A 124 -10.33 15.20 8.82
N GLY A 125 -10.89 14.00 8.96
CA GLY A 125 -12.33 13.76 8.86
C GLY A 125 -12.89 13.69 7.43
N SER A 126 -12.05 13.72 6.40
CA SER A 126 -12.53 13.45 5.03
C SER A 126 -13.01 12.00 4.93
N CYS A 127 -14.28 11.83 4.57
CA CYS A 127 -14.86 10.51 4.32
C CYS A 127 -14.32 10.00 2.98
N TRP A 128 -13.48 8.96 3.04
CA TRP A 128 -13.01 8.27 1.84
C TRP A 128 -14.02 7.20 1.42
N HIS A 129 -14.29 7.09 0.13
CA HIS A 129 -15.23 6.11 -0.42
C HIS A 129 -14.81 5.62 -1.81
N GLY A 130 -15.22 4.42 -2.19
CA GLY A 130 -14.84 3.78 -3.46
C GLY A 130 -15.63 4.31 -4.64
N LYS A 131 -16.88 4.72 -4.43
CA LYS A 131 -17.71 5.30 -5.49
C LYS A 131 -17.42 6.79 -5.70
N TYR A 132 -16.98 7.16 -6.90
CA TYR A 132 -16.82 8.56 -7.29
C TYR A 132 -18.15 9.35 -7.22
N SER A 133 -18.09 10.53 -6.61
CA SER A 133 -19.14 11.54 -6.56
C SER A 133 -18.63 12.88 -7.10
N PHE A 134 -19.53 13.70 -7.64
CA PHE A 134 -19.17 15.05 -8.06
C PHE A 134 -18.67 15.87 -6.86
N GLY A 135 -17.50 16.48 -6.99
CA GLY A 135 -16.80 17.13 -5.87
C GLY A 135 -15.62 16.33 -5.31
N ASP A 136 -15.42 15.09 -5.74
CA ASP A 136 -14.21 14.32 -5.41
C ASP A 136 -13.03 14.82 -6.24
N PHE A 137 -12.20 15.66 -5.63
CA PHE A 137 -11.01 16.20 -6.28
C PHE A 137 -9.76 15.37 -6.05
N VAL A 138 -9.83 14.42 -5.11
CA VAL A 138 -8.66 13.68 -4.65
C VAL A 138 -8.95 12.20 -4.63
N ARG A 139 -7.94 11.39 -4.97
CA ARG A 139 -8.02 9.94 -4.85
C ARG A 139 -6.71 9.35 -4.37
N ARG A 140 -6.79 8.22 -3.68
CA ARG A 140 -5.63 7.42 -3.27
C ARG A 140 -5.85 5.94 -3.55
N ARG A 141 -4.76 5.21 -3.74
CA ARG A 141 -4.74 3.76 -3.94
C ARG A 141 -3.59 3.15 -3.15
N LEU A 142 -3.83 1.99 -2.57
CA LEU A 142 -2.81 1.24 -1.85
C LEU A 142 -2.21 0.16 -2.74
N TRP A 143 -0.89 0.13 -2.79
CA TRP A 143 -0.11 -0.91 -3.43
C TRP A 143 0.65 -1.69 -2.37
N VAL A 144 0.69 -3.01 -2.53
CA VAL A 144 1.37 -3.92 -1.61
C VAL A 144 2.35 -4.81 -2.37
N ARG A 145 3.51 -5.05 -1.79
CA ARG A 145 4.47 -6.03 -2.28
C ARG A 145 5.07 -6.82 -1.13
N ARG A 146 5.20 -8.13 -1.32
CA ARG A 146 5.78 -9.03 -0.32
C ARG A 146 7.26 -9.27 -0.59
N ARG A 147 8.04 -9.23 0.48
CA ARG A 147 9.44 -9.62 0.54
C ARG A 147 9.65 -10.72 1.56
N HIS A 148 10.77 -11.40 1.43
CA HIS A 148 11.19 -12.41 2.40
C HIS A 148 12.69 -12.30 2.68
N ARG A 149 13.12 -12.91 3.77
CA ARG A 149 14.53 -13.18 4.05
C ARG A 149 14.67 -14.52 4.75
N GLU A 150 15.82 -15.15 4.58
CA GLU A 150 16.15 -16.34 5.35
C GLU A 150 16.51 -15.92 6.79
N ARG A 151 16.01 -16.66 7.77
CA ARG A 151 16.39 -16.44 9.16
C ARG A 151 17.74 -17.11 9.37
N THR A 152 18.79 -16.31 9.43
CA THR A 152 20.11 -16.81 9.81
C THR A 152 20.10 -17.09 11.30
N ASP A 153 20.00 -18.35 11.69
CA ASP A 153 20.32 -18.76 13.04
C ASP A 153 21.82 -18.53 13.21
N ILE A 154 22.18 -17.38 13.80
CA ILE A 154 23.53 -17.16 14.27
C ILE A 154 23.70 -18.12 15.45
N SER A 155 24.13 -19.35 15.16
CA SER A 155 24.73 -20.21 16.16
C SER A 155 25.90 -19.43 16.73
N GLU A 156 25.77 -18.98 17.97
CA GLU A 156 26.83 -18.36 18.74
C GLU A 156 28.10 -19.21 18.58
N VAL A 157 29.09 -18.64 17.88
CA VAL A 157 30.43 -19.20 17.88
C VAL A 157 30.98 -18.92 19.27
N ASN A 158 30.83 -19.91 20.15
CA ASN A 158 31.53 -19.98 21.44
C ASN A 158 33.05 -19.94 21.25
#